data_AF-A0A2K8WYU7-F1
#
_entry.id   AF-A0A2K8WYU7-F1
#
_cell.length_a   1.000
_cell.length_b   1.000
_cell.length_c   1.000
_cell.angle_alpha   90.00
_cell.angle_beta   90.00
_cell.angle_gamma   90.00
#
_symmetry.space_group_name_H-M   'P 1'
#
loop_
_entity.id
_entity.type
_entity.pdbx_description
1 polymer ?
#
loop_
_entity_poly.entity_id
_entity_poly.type
_entity_poly.pdbx_seq_one_letter_code
_entity_poly.pdbx_strand_id
1 'polypeptide(L)'
;MIESHKINNSIVWWEKKRLWFNVAVGLTGVISILFIWPYLFYDRFIAIILYGIIANIFYSLGMLIELLDSYYHKGKCKFHNYRKLFFLIGTLAYCFVTFYLVRLLYMLQIMDF
;
A
#
# COMPACT_ATOMS: atom_id res chain seq x y z
N MET A 1 12.28 8.87 28.02
CA MET A 1 13.06 7.71 27.56
C MET A 1 12.18 6.53 27.12
N ILE A 2 11.03 6.26 27.76
CA ILE A 2 10.13 5.13 27.38
C ILE A 2 9.35 5.39 26.07
N GLU A 3 8.93 6.63 25.80
CA GLU A 3 8.19 6.99 24.57
C GLU A 3 9.05 6.89 23.30
N SER A 4 10.31 7.32 23.35
CA SER A 4 11.21 7.27 22.18
C SER A 4 11.48 5.84 21.73
N HIS A 5 11.60 4.89 22.65
CA HIS A 5 11.77 3.47 22.32
C HIS A 5 10.53 2.88 21.64
N LYS A 6 9.31 3.24 22.10
CA LYS A 6 8.05 2.78 21.49
C LYS A 6 7.87 3.32 20.07
N ILE A 7 8.17 4.61 19.87
CA ILE A 7 8.10 5.28 18.57
C ILE A 7 9.10 4.63 17.60
N ASN A 8 10.36 4.47 18.01
CA ASN A 8 11.40 3.86 17.17
C ASN A 8 11.03 2.42 16.77
N ASN A 9 10.55 1.61 17.73
CA ASN A 9 10.11 0.25 17.44
C ASN A 9 8.93 0.19 16.46
N SER A 10 8.02 1.17 16.52
CA SER A 10 6.90 1.29 15.58
C SER A 10 7.42 1.60 14.17
N ILE A 11 8.29 2.59 14.03
CA ILE A 11 8.90 2.98 12.75
C ILE A 11 9.66 1.81 12.12
N VAL A 12 10.55 1.16 12.88
CA VAL A 12 11.35 0.01 12.39
C VAL A 12 10.44 -1.12 11.91
N TRP A 13 9.33 -1.38 12.62
CA TRP A 13 8.38 -2.40 12.21
C TRP A 13 7.70 -2.07 10.87
N TRP A 14 7.17 -0.86 10.73
CA TRP A 14 6.48 -0.42 9.52
C TRP A 14 7.43 -0.31 8.32
N GLU A 15 8.68 0.14 8.51
CA GLU A 15 9.68 0.17 7.44
C GLU A 15 10.05 -1.23 6.96
N LYS A 16 10.28 -2.19 7.87
CA LYS A 16 10.53 -3.58 7.49
C LYS A 16 9.35 -4.19 6.72
N LYS A 17 8.12 -3.78 7.05
CA LYS A 17 6.90 -4.25 6.39
C LYS A 17 6.60 -3.54 5.07
N ARG A 18 7.15 -2.35 4.83
CA ARG A 18 7.01 -1.59 3.57
C ARG A 18 7.50 -2.40 2.38
N LEU A 19 8.61 -3.11 2.54
CA LEU A 19 9.18 -3.96 1.50
C LEU A 19 8.23 -5.11 1.14
N TRP A 20 7.63 -5.77 2.13
CA TRP A 20 6.64 -6.83 1.90
C TRP A 20 5.36 -6.31 1.25
N PHE A 21 4.88 -5.14 1.65
CA PHE A 21 3.75 -4.47 1.00
C PHE A 21 4.05 -4.17 -0.48
N ASN A 22 5.20 -3.55 -0.77
CA ASN A 22 5.59 -3.23 -2.14
C ASN A 22 5.80 -4.49 -3.00
N VAL A 23 6.34 -5.57 -2.44
CA VAL A 23 6.45 -6.86 -3.14
C VAL A 23 5.05 -7.42 -3.46
N ALA A 24 4.13 -7.44 -2.49
CA ALA A 24 2.78 -7.95 -2.70
C ALA A 24 2.02 -7.14 -3.77
N VAL A 25 2.04 -5.80 -3.66
CA VAL A 25 1.39 -4.90 -4.62
C VAL A 25 2.06 -4.98 -5.99
N GLY A 26 3.40 -5.03 -6.05
CA GLY A 26 4.17 -5.15 -7.29
C GLY A 26 3.88 -6.46 -8.02
N LEU A 27 3.89 -7.60 -7.31
CA LEU A 27 3.51 -8.89 -7.89
C LEU A 27 2.07 -8.87 -8.41
N THR A 28 1.16 -8.28 -7.64
CA THR A 28 -0.25 -8.14 -8.08
C THR A 28 -0.35 -7.31 -9.35
N GLY A 29 0.40 -6.21 -9.43
CA GLY A 29 0.47 -5.36 -10.63
C GLY A 29 1.03 -6.11 -11.84
N VAL A 30 2.14 -6.83 -11.68
CA VAL A 30 2.75 -7.64 -12.75
C VAL A 30 1.78 -8.71 -13.24
N ILE A 31 1.15 -9.47 -12.32
CA ILE A 31 0.16 -10.48 -12.67
C ILE A 31 -1.00 -9.85 -13.45
N SER A 32 -1.53 -8.72 -12.97
CA SER A 32 -2.64 -8.01 -13.62
C SER A 32 -2.27 -7.55 -15.03
N ILE A 33 -1.04 -7.05 -15.21
CA ILE A 33 -0.48 -6.64 -16.50
C ILE A 33 -0.36 -7.81 -17.47
N LEU A 34 0.07 -8.99 -17.01
CA LEU A 34 0.17 -10.18 -17.86
C LEU A 34 -1.18 -10.60 -18.47
N PHE A 35 -2.29 -10.36 -17.76
CA PHE A 35 -3.64 -10.61 -18.29
C PHE A 35 -4.07 -9.63 -19.39
N ILE A 36 -3.44 -8.46 -19.49
CA ILE A 36 -3.80 -7.39 -20.44
C ILE A 36 -2.64 -6.99 -21.36
N TRP A 37 -1.57 -7.79 -21.39
CA TRP A 37 -0.31 -7.50 -22.07
C TRP A 37 -0.44 -6.98 -23.51
N PRO A 38 -1.30 -7.51 -24.40
CA PRO A 38 -1.38 -7.02 -25.77
C PRO A 38 -1.96 -5.60 -25.90
N TYR A 39 -2.51 -5.03 -24.82
CA TYR A 39 -3.19 -3.73 -24.81
C TYR A 39 -2.40 -2.64 -24.08
N LEU A 40 -1.18 -2.94 -23.62
CA LEU A 40 -0.33 -1.99 -22.90
C LEU A 40 0.42 -1.06 -23.85
N PHE A 41 0.16 0.24 -23.71
CA PHE A 41 0.87 1.30 -24.40
C PHE A 41 1.98 1.90 -23.52
N TYR A 42 3.03 2.41 -24.16
CA TYR A 42 4.22 2.99 -23.52
C TYR A 42 3.96 4.32 -22.79
N ASP A 43 2.84 4.99 -23.05
CA ASP A 43 2.45 6.22 -22.36
C ASP A 43 2.04 5.98 -20.89
N ARG A 44 1.63 4.74 -20.55
CA ARG A 44 1.13 4.40 -19.21
C ARG A 44 2.23 4.16 -18.15
N PHE A 45 3.51 4.19 -18.51
CA PHE A 45 4.61 4.01 -17.55
C PHE A 45 4.63 5.09 -16.45
N ILE A 46 4.32 6.34 -16.81
CA ILE A 46 4.25 7.45 -15.84
C ILE A 46 3.15 7.19 -14.80
N ALA A 47 1.99 6.71 -15.25
CA ALA A 47 0.87 6.36 -14.37
C ALA A 47 1.24 5.22 -13.40
N ILE A 48 2.00 4.22 -13.85
CA ILE A 48 2.47 3.11 -13.01
C ILE A 48 3.41 3.64 -11.91
N ILE A 49 4.35 4.53 -12.24
CA ILE A 49 5.27 5.13 -11.27
C ILE A 49 4.49 5.96 -10.24
N LEU A 50 3.60 6.84 -10.70
CA LEU A 50 2.74 7.65 -9.81
C LEU A 50 1.90 6.76 -8.90
N TYR A 51 1.36 5.66 -9.42
CA TYR A 51 0.60 4.69 -8.63
C TYR A 51 1.43 4.05 -7.53
N GLY A 52 2.70 3.70 -7.80
CA GLY A 52 3.63 3.19 -6.79
C GLY A 52 3.93 4.21 -5.68
N ILE A 53 4.02 5.50 -6.01
CA ILE A 53 4.18 6.58 -5.03
C ILE A 53 2.93 6.68 -4.15
N ILE A 54 1.75 6.73 -4.78
CA ILE A 54 0.45 6.78 -4.08
C ILE A 54 0.30 5.58 -3.13
N ALA A 55 0.68 4.38 -3.57
CA ALA A 55 0.67 3.17 -2.74
C ALA A 55 1.50 3.33 -1.45
N ASN A 56 2.69 3.89 -1.58
CA ASN A 56 3.59 4.12 -0.44
C ASN A 56 3.09 5.22 0.50
N ILE A 57 2.38 6.23 -0.01
CA ILE A 57 1.73 7.26 0.80
C ILE A 57 0.61 6.63 1.64
N PHE A 58 -0.29 5.87 1.00
CA PHE A 58 -1.38 5.19 1.70
C PHE A 58 -0.87 4.19 2.72
N TYR A 59 0.17 3.42 2.39
CA TYR A 59 0.84 2.55 3.35
C TYR A 59 1.32 3.30 4.60
N SER A 60 1.91 4.49 4.40
CA SER A 60 2.46 5.30 5.48
C SER A 60 1.39 5.86 6.43
N LEU A 61 0.12 5.89 6.03
CA LEU A 61 -0.99 6.27 6.92
C LEU A 61 -1.15 5.31 8.10
N GLY A 62 -0.91 4.00 7.91
CA GLY A 62 -0.97 3.03 9.00
C GLY A 62 0.09 3.29 10.07
N MET A 63 1.30 3.64 9.64
CA MET A 63 2.37 4.07 10.54
C MET A 63 2.01 5.39 11.25
N LEU A 64 1.49 6.37 10.52
CA LEU A 64 1.06 7.66 11.09
C LEU A 64 0.02 7.47 12.19
N ILE A 65 -0.98 6.60 12.01
CA ILE A 65 -2.00 6.33 13.04
C ILE A 65 -1.36 5.78 14.32
N GLU A 66 -0.43 4.83 14.22
CA GLU A 66 0.27 4.28 15.39
C GLU A 66 1.19 5.32 16.07
N LEU A 67 1.81 6.19 15.28
CA LEU A 67 2.62 7.30 15.80
C LEU A 67 1.77 8.35 16.50
N LEU A 68 0.60 8.70 15.95
CA LEU A 68 -0.34 9.64 16.55
C LEU A 68 -0.91 9.10 17.86
N ASP A 69 -1.21 7.81 17.95
CA ASP A 69 -1.61 7.16 19.22
C ASP A 69 -0.48 7.21 20.25
N SER A 70 0.73 6.88 19.82
CA SER A 70 1.90 6.87 20.70
C SER A 70 2.26 8.27 21.23
N TYR A 71 2.16 9.28 20.37
CA TYR A 71 2.56 10.66 20.70
C TYR A 71 1.44 11.47 21.39
N TYR A 72 0.23 11.49 20.83
CA TYR A 72 -0.87 12.31 21.35
C TYR A 72 -1.71 11.59 22.41
N HIS A 73 -1.99 10.31 22.20
CA HIS A 73 -2.86 9.53 23.10
C HIS A 73 -2.08 8.70 24.12
N LYS A 74 -0.74 8.81 24.15
CA LYS A 74 0.16 8.05 25.03
C LYS A 74 -0.07 6.54 24.96
N GLY A 75 -0.52 6.03 23.81
CA GLY A 75 -0.82 4.61 23.57
C GLY A 75 -2.09 4.09 24.24
N LYS A 76 -3.04 4.96 24.61
CA LYS A 76 -4.32 4.55 25.21
C LYS A 76 -5.18 3.71 24.26
N CYS A 77 -5.13 3.98 22.95
CA CYS A 77 -5.91 3.23 21.97
C CYS A 77 -5.27 1.89 21.60
N LYS A 78 -4.00 1.67 21.98
CA LYS A 78 -3.26 0.42 21.79
C LYS A 78 -3.21 -0.02 20.32
N PHE A 79 -3.12 0.92 19.38
CA PHE A 79 -3.09 0.60 17.94
C PHE A 79 -1.89 -0.29 17.55
N HIS A 80 -0.83 -0.27 18.35
CA HIS A 80 0.29 -1.21 18.28
C HIS A 80 -0.12 -2.69 18.24
N ASN A 81 -1.20 -3.07 18.92
CA ASN A 81 -1.67 -4.46 18.93
C ASN A 81 -2.36 -4.83 17.61
N TYR A 82 -2.92 -3.84 16.92
CA TYR A 82 -3.68 -4.00 15.68
C TYR A 82 -2.83 -3.74 14.42
N ARG A 83 -1.57 -3.33 14.54
CA ARG A 83 -0.70 -3.03 13.38
C ARG A 83 -0.61 -4.16 12.36
N LYS A 84 -0.60 -5.43 12.79
CA LYS A 84 -0.63 -6.60 11.89
C LYS A 84 -1.94 -6.67 11.09
N LEU A 85 -3.07 -6.35 11.73
CA LEU A 85 -4.38 -6.32 11.09
C LEU A 85 -4.46 -5.18 10.07
N PHE A 86 -4.02 -3.96 10.43
CA PHE A 86 -3.97 -2.84 9.49
C PHE A 86 -3.06 -3.11 8.30
N PHE A 87 -1.89 -3.69 8.55
CA PHE A 87 -0.98 -4.09 7.48
C PHE A 87 -1.63 -5.12 6.55
N LEU A 88 -2.25 -6.18 7.10
CA LEU A 88 -2.87 -7.24 6.31
C LEU A 88 -4.05 -6.72 5.49
N ILE A 89 -5.01 -6.05 6.13
CA ILE A 89 -6.18 -5.49 5.46
C ILE A 89 -5.77 -4.45 4.43
N GLY A 90 -4.84 -3.54 4.78
CA GLY A 90 -4.33 -2.53 3.87
C GLY A 90 -3.64 -3.14 2.64
N THR A 91 -2.82 -4.17 2.85
CA THR A 91 -2.16 -4.89 1.74
C THR A 91 -3.18 -5.58 0.84
N LEU A 92 -4.12 -6.34 1.42
CA LEU A 92 -5.14 -7.05 0.65
C LEU A 92 -6.05 -6.08 -0.11
N ALA A 93 -6.50 -5.00 0.53
CA ALA A 93 -7.31 -3.97 -0.10
C ALA A 93 -6.56 -3.30 -1.24
N TYR A 94 -5.27 -2.97 -1.07
CA TYR A 94 -4.49 -2.33 -2.12
C TYR A 94 -4.18 -3.29 -3.27
N CYS A 95 -3.92 -4.57 -3.00
CA CYS A 95 -3.84 -5.61 -4.03
C CYS A 95 -5.13 -5.70 -4.82
N PHE A 96 -6.29 -5.73 -4.14
CA PHE A 96 -7.60 -5.75 -4.79
C PHE A 96 -7.83 -4.54 -5.67
N VAL A 97 -7.55 -3.33 -5.17
CA VAL A 97 -7.65 -2.08 -5.94
C VAL A 97 -6.71 -2.11 -7.15
N THR A 98 -5.48 -2.60 -6.99
CA THR A 98 -4.51 -2.73 -8.08
C THR A 98 -5.05 -3.62 -9.20
N PHE A 99 -5.56 -4.81 -8.84
CA PHE A 99 -6.14 -5.73 -9.81
C PHE A 99 -7.39 -5.15 -10.48
N TYR A 100 -8.29 -4.55 -9.69
CA TYR A 100 -9.53 -3.97 -10.18
C TYR A 100 -9.29 -2.79 -11.13
N LEU A 101 -8.37 -1.89 -10.79
CA LEU A 101 -8.02 -0.73 -11.64
C LEU A 101 -7.47 -1.17 -13.00
N VAL A 102 -6.58 -2.16 -13.02
CA VAL A 102 -6.06 -2.71 -14.28
C VAL A 102 -7.20 -3.31 -15.12
N ARG A 103 -8.12 -4.04 -14.50
CA ARG A 103 -9.26 -4.60 -15.22
C ARG A 103 -10.22 -3.52 -15.75
N LEU A 104 -10.46 -2.48 -14.97
CA LEU A 104 -11.30 -1.34 -15.36
C LEU A 104 -10.68 -0.59 -16.55
N LEU A 105 -9.38 -0.31 -16.49
CA LEU A 105 -8.64 0.30 -17.61
C LEU A 105 -8.77 -0.54 -18.88
N TYR A 106 -8.66 -1.86 -18.77
CA TYR A 106 -8.85 -2.76 -19.90
C TYR A 106 -10.30 -2.74 -20.44
N MET A 107 -11.34 -2.69 -19.58
CA MET A 107 -12.73 -2.54 -20.03
C MET A 107 -12.95 -1.25 -20.82
N LEU A 108 -12.47 -0.12 -20.28
CA LEU A 108 -12.63 1.19 -20.92
C LEU A 108 -11.96 1.21 -22.30
N GLN A 109 -10.76 0.64 -22.40
CA GLN A 109 -10.02 0.60 -23.66
C GLN A 109 -10.69 -0.26 -24.75
N ILE A 110 -11.48 -1.27 -24.38
CA ILE A 110 -12.30 -2.03 -25.35
C ILE A 110 -13.50 -1.21 -25.84
N MET A 111 -14.08 -0.36 -24.99
CA MET A 111 -15.27 0.43 -25.33
C MET A 111 -14.98 1.62 -26.24
N ASP A 112 -13.73 2.09 -26.26
CA ASP A 112 -13.28 3.21 -27.10
C ASP A 112 -12.88 2.76 -28.54
N PHE A 113 -13.04 1.47 -28.88
CA PHE A 113 -12.86 0.88 -30.22
C PHE A 113 -14.20 0.42 -30.81
#